data_AF-A0A1M6K666-F1
#
_entry.id   AF-A0A1M6K666-F1
#
_cell.length_a   1.000
_cell.length_b   1.000
_cell.length_c   1.000
_cell.angle_alpha   90.00
_cell.angle_beta   90.00
_cell.angle_gamma   90.00
#
_symmetry.space_group_name_H-M   'P 1'
#
loop_
_entity.id
_entity.type
_entity.pdbx_description
1 polymer ?
#
loop_
_entity_poly.entity_id
_entity_poly.type
_entity_poly.pdbx_seq_one_letter_code
_entity_poly.pdbx_strand_id
1 'polypeptide(L)'
;MMKCAIDLHIHTCLSPCADDDMTPNNIVNMSRIKGLDIIAITDHNAAGNCAAAMEVAGDDDLLVVPGMELCTAEEFHLLCYFPDTETALAFQNEVFKHLLPVKNREDVFGRQIYMNSLDEETGTEDRFLAGACMIPATDVIAMVRGMGGAVLPAHVDRESFSMLNTFGAIPEEYDFAFLECSKNCNLESLLQSREELRRYRFIRSSDAHYLWDILERESWLELEEKSVACFLDTLNSGHFNK
;
A
#
# COMPACT_ATOMS: atom_id res chain seq x y z
N MET A 1 12.12 16.83 13.47
CA MET A 1 11.04 16.17 12.73
C MET A 1 10.61 17.07 11.60
N MET A 2 10.60 16.54 10.38
CA MET A 2 10.07 17.17 9.18
C MET A 2 8.66 16.64 8.92
N LYS A 3 7.82 17.48 8.32
CA LYS A 3 6.44 17.12 7.99
C LYS A 3 6.34 16.87 6.49
N CYS A 4 6.13 15.62 6.11
CA CYS A 4 6.07 15.16 4.71
C CYS A 4 4.61 14.99 4.28
N ALA A 5 4.25 15.52 3.11
CA ALA A 5 2.99 15.21 2.43
C ALA A 5 3.07 13.81 1.83
N ILE A 6 2.05 12.98 2.05
CA ILE A 6 2.11 11.56 1.73
C ILE A 6 0.89 11.08 0.93
N ASP A 7 1.11 10.06 0.11
CA ASP A 7 0.06 9.18 -0.40
C ASP A 7 0.59 7.74 -0.48
N LEU A 8 0.19 6.90 0.46
CA LEU A 8 0.85 5.61 0.72
C LEU A 8 0.06 4.40 0.18
N HIS A 9 -0.93 4.66 -0.67
CA HIS A 9 -1.77 3.62 -1.26
C HIS A 9 -2.11 4.00 -2.70
N ILE A 10 -1.28 3.57 -3.65
CA ILE A 10 -1.41 3.87 -5.07
C ILE A 10 -1.22 2.59 -5.88
N HIS A 11 -2.15 2.32 -6.78
CA HIS A 11 -2.08 1.20 -7.71
C HIS A 11 -1.52 1.65 -9.05
N THR A 12 -0.63 0.85 -9.63
CA THR A 12 -0.22 0.98 -11.03
C THR A 12 -1.14 0.16 -11.93
N CYS A 13 -0.94 0.26 -13.24
CA CYS A 13 -1.57 -0.61 -14.25
C CYS A 13 -1.26 -2.11 -14.07
N LEU A 14 -0.48 -2.52 -13.06
CA LEU A 14 -0.32 -3.93 -12.67
C LEU A 14 -1.51 -4.43 -11.84
N SER A 15 -2.16 -3.57 -11.06
CA SER A 15 -3.49 -3.89 -10.52
C SER A 15 -4.52 -3.90 -11.64
N PRO A 16 -5.33 -4.96 -11.78
CA PRO A 16 -6.25 -5.08 -12.91
C PRO A 16 -7.29 -3.96 -12.96
N CYS A 17 -7.75 -3.48 -11.80
CA CYS A 17 -8.77 -2.45 -11.66
C CYS A 17 -8.24 -1.01 -11.80
N ALA A 18 -6.93 -0.81 -11.96
CA ALA A 18 -6.35 0.50 -12.20
C ALA A 18 -6.38 0.83 -13.70
N ASP A 19 -6.42 2.13 -14.02
CA ASP A 19 -6.40 2.59 -15.40
C ASP A 19 -5.07 2.27 -16.10
N ASP A 20 -5.11 2.03 -17.42
CA ASP A 20 -3.90 1.78 -18.22
C ASP A 20 -2.90 2.96 -18.16
N ASP A 21 -3.38 4.19 -17.88
CA ASP A 21 -2.54 5.38 -17.68
C ASP A 21 -1.86 5.44 -16.30
N MET A 22 -2.15 4.52 -15.37
CA MET A 22 -1.47 4.36 -14.07
C MET A 22 -0.08 3.73 -14.22
N THR A 23 0.71 4.22 -15.17
CA THR A 23 2.07 3.79 -15.40
C THR A 23 3.00 4.32 -14.30
N PRO A 24 4.14 3.66 -14.02
CA PRO A 24 5.10 4.13 -13.01
C PRO A 24 5.56 5.58 -13.25
N ASN A 25 5.81 5.97 -14.49
CA ASN A 25 6.31 7.30 -14.80
C ASN A 25 5.22 8.38 -14.62
N ASN A 26 3.98 8.09 -15.05
CA ASN A 26 2.85 8.99 -14.83
C ASN A 26 2.55 9.18 -13.34
N ILE A 27 2.56 8.11 -12.55
CA ILE A 27 2.30 8.20 -11.10
C ILE A 27 3.34 9.08 -10.42
N VAL A 28 4.62 8.86 -10.69
CA VAL A 28 5.72 9.64 -10.09
C VAL A 28 5.60 11.12 -10.48
N ASN A 29 5.38 11.42 -11.75
CA ASN A 29 5.29 12.81 -12.20
C ASN A 29 3.99 13.51 -11.76
N MET A 30 2.88 12.78 -11.70
CA MET A 30 1.63 13.31 -11.13
C MET A 30 1.81 13.61 -9.64
N SER A 31 2.49 12.74 -8.89
CA SER A 31 2.79 12.95 -7.48
C SER A 31 3.68 14.17 -7.24
N ARG A 32 4.67 14.41 -8.11
CA ARG A 32 5.47 15.66 -8.12
C ARG A 32 4.60 16.89 -8.40
N ILE A 33 3.71 16.83 -9.38
CA ILE A 33 2.78 17.93 -9.70
C ILE A 33 1.87 18.25 -8.50
N LYS A 34 1.38 17.21 -7.82
CA LYS A 34 0.57 17.31 -6.58
C LYS A 34 1.40 17.70 -5.36
N GLY A 35 2.72 17.79 -5.54
CA GLY A 35 3.67 18.18 -4.52
C GLY A 35 3.72 17.20 -3.35
N LEU A 36 3.61 15.89 -3.59
CA LEU A 36 3.83 14.90 -2.53
C LEU A 36 5.32 14.78 -2.20
N ASP A 37 5.64 14.47 -0.96
CA ASP A 37 7.02 14.25 -0.50
C ASP A 37 7.36 12.75 -0.45
N ILE A 38 6.36 11.89 -0.18
CA ILE A 38 6.50 10.43 -0.11
C ILE A 38 5.29 9.77 -0.75
N ILE A 39 5.51 8.79 -1.62
CA ILE A 39 4.46 7.88 -2.10
C ILE A 39 4.84 6.43 -1.89
N ALA A 40 3.85 5.53 -1.93
CA ALA A 40 4.09 4.09 -2.01
C ALA A 40 3.33 3.47 -3.18
N ILE A 41 3.99 2.56 -3.88
CA ILE A 41 3.35 1.71 -4.90
C ILE A 41 2.88 0.44 -4.22
N THR A 42 1.59 0.16 -4.30
CA THR A 42 0.92 -0.91 -3.53
C THR A 42 -0.05 -1.69 -4.42
N ASP A 43 0.44 -2.21 -5.55
CA ASP A 43 -0.37 -3.08 -6.41
C ASP A 43 -0.93 -4.29 -5.64
N HIS A 44 -2.08 -4.80 -6.11
CA HIS A 44 -2.71 -5.96 -5.47
C HIS A 44 -1.80 -7.18 -5.57
N ASN A 45 -1.43 -7.76 -4.43
CA ASN A 45 -0.62 -8.99 -4.31
C ASN A 45 0.70 -9.00 -5.13
N ALA A 46 1.16 -7.85 -5.61
CA ALA A 46 2.33 -7.72 -6.48
C ALA A 46 3.12 -6.43 -6.17
N ALA A 47 4.39 -6.44 -6.53
CA ALA A 47 5.34 -5.35 -6.38
C ALA A 47 6.14 -5.11 -7.69
N GLY A 48 5.71 -5.71 -8.81
CA GLY A 48 6.46 -5.74 -10.07
C GLY A 48 6.82 -4.38 -10.65
N ASN A 49 5.99 -3.37 -10.42
CA ASN A 49 6.20 -2.01 -10.92
C ASN A 49 6.91 -1.09 -9.93
N CYS A 50 7.24 -1.56 -8.71
CA CYS A 50 7.95 -0.76 -7.71
C CYS A 50 9.34 -0.31 -8.21
N ALA A 51 10.09 -1.19 -8.87
CA ALA A 51 11.42 -0.87 -9.38
C ALA A 51 11.39 0.23 -10.43
N ALA A 52 10.45 0.16 -11.37
CA ALA A 52 10.26 1.19 -12.39
C ALA A 52 9.91 2.55 -11.75
N ALA A 53 8.98 2.57 -10.79
CA ALA A 53 8.60 3.82 -10.11
C ALA A 53 9.76 4.44 -9.33
N MET A 54 10.54 3.63 -8.61
CA MET A 54 11.73 4.09 -7.89
C MET A 54 12.82 4.60 -8.83
N GLU A 55 12.99 3.97 -10.00
CA GLU A 55 13.93 4.45 -11.03
C GLU A 55 13.52 5.81 -11.61
N VAL A 56 12.22 6.03 -11.86
CA VAL A 56 11.72 7.34 -12.33
C VAL A 56 11.87 8.43 -11.27
N ALA A 57 11.69 8.07 -10.00
CA ALA A 57 11.90 8.99 -8.89
C ALA A 57 13.39 9.36 -8.75
N GLY A 58 14.30 8.38 -8.84
CA GLY A 58 15.74 8.61 -8.66
C GLY A 58 16.07 9.14 -7.25
N ASP A 59 17.17 9.89 -7.14
CA ASP A 59 17.62 10.50 -5.87
C ASP A 59 16.96 11.87 -5.58
N ASP A 60 15.73 12.06 -6.05
CA ASP A 60 15.10 13.37 -6.20
C ASP A 60 14.23 13.80 -4.99
N ASP A 61 13.40 14.82 -5.20
CA ASP A 61 12.46 15.42 -4.27
C ASP A 61 11.33 14.49 -3.79
N LEU A 62 11.02 13.41 -4.49
CA LEU A 62 9.97 12.46 -4.13
C LEU A 62 10.55 11.10 -3.67
N LEU A 63 10.25 10.70 -2.44
CA LEU A 63 10.59 9.37 -1.95
C LEU A 63 9.52 8.36 -2.39
N VAL A 64 9.90 7.32 -3.13
CA VAL A 64 9.01 6.21 -3.48
C VAL A 64 9.35 5.00 -2.61
N VAL A 65 8.35 4.51 -1.87
CA VAL A 65 8.46 3.32 -1.02
C VAL A 65 7.91 2.11 -1.78
N PRO A 66 8.66 1.01 -1.90
CA PRO A 66 8.15 -0.21 -2.49
C PRO A 66 7.16 -0.88 -1.52
N GLY A 67 6.00 -1.27 -2.04
CA GLY A 67 4.95 -1.87 -1.25
C GLY A 67 4.07 -2.84 -2.03
N MET A 68 3.02 -3.30 -1.36
CA MET A 68 2.01 -4.22 -1.87
C MET A 68 0.74 -4.04 -1.06
N GLU A 69 -0.42 -3.97 -1.71
CA GLU A 69 -1.69 -4.18 -1.02
C GLU A 69 -2.04 -5.67 -1.11
N LEU A 70 -1.90 -6.38 0.01
CA LEU A 70 -2.16 -7.82 0.06
C LEU A 70 -3.59 -8.08 0.52
N CYS A 71 -4.33 -8.90 -0.23
CA CYS A 71 -5.61 -9.45 0.22
C CYS A 71 -5.37 -10.75 1.00
N THR A 72 -5.61 -10.71 2.31
CA THR A 72 -5.39 -11.84 3.23
C THR A 72 -6.39 -12.98 3.02
N ALA A 73 -6.14 -14.15 3.64
CA ALA A 73 -7.06 -15.28 3.63
C ALA A 73 -8.42 -14.95 4.27
N GLU A 74 -8.45 -13.96 5.16
CA GLU A 74 -9.64 -13.43 5.80
C GLU A 74 -10.37 -12.35 4.97
N GLU A 75 -9.93 -12.13 3.72
CA GLU A 75 -10.55 -11.21 2.76
C GLU A 75 -10.59 -9.75 3.23
N PHE A 76 -9.55 -9.31 3.95
CA PHE A 76 -9.25 -7.88 4.14
C PHE A 76 -7.84 -7.54 3.68
N HIS A 77 -7.62 -6.25 3.44
CA HIS A 77 -6.38 -5.77 2.86
C HIS A 77 -5.38 -5.27 3.92
N LEU A 78 -4.12 -5.62 3.70
CA LEU A 78 -2.98 -5.11 4.45
C LEU A 78 -2.04 -4.38 3.50
N LEU A 79 -1.69 -3.14 3.84
CA LEU A 79 -0.62 -2.41 3.17
C LEU A 79 0.71 -2.86 3.75
N CYS A 80 1.53 -3.47 2.89
CA CYS A 80 2.85 -4.00 3.22
C CYS A 80 3.91 -3.12 2.55
N TYR A 81 4.83 -2.56 3.32
CA TYR A 81 5.92 -1.70 2.83
C TYR A 81 7.26 -2.34 3.13
N PHE A 82 8.22 -2.17 2.22
CA PHE A 82 9.50 -2.89 2.24
C PHE A 82 10.70 -1.93 2.20
N PRO A 83 11.88 -2.36 2.71
CA PRO A 83 13.10 -1.54 2.68
C PRO A 83 13.62 -1.30 1.26
N ASP A 84 13.39 -2.23 0.34
CA ASP A 84 13.85 -2.19 -1.04
C ASP A 84 12.98 -3.09 -1.95
N THR A 85 13.21 -2.97 -3.26
CA THR A 85 12.46 -3.71 -4.29
C THR A 85 12.79 -5.20 -4.30
N GLU A 86 14.02 -5.59 -3.94
CA GLU A 86 14.41 -6.99 -3.84
C GLU A 86 13.57 -7.70 -2.78
N THR A 87 13.39 -7.06 -1.62
CA THR A 87 12.59 -7.54 -0.51
C THR A 87 11.10 -7.59 -0.89
N ALA A 88 10.57 -6.54 -1.54
CA ALA A 88 9.19 -6.54 -2.02
C ALA A 88 8.91 -7.66 -3.04
N LEU A 89 9.83 -7.89 -3.97
CA LEU A 89 9.73 -8.98 -4.97
C LEU A 89 9.89 -10.36 -4.32
N ALA A 90 10.74 -10.50 -3.29
CA ALA A 90 10.83 -11.73 -2.52
C ALA A 90 9.50 -12.06 -1.82
N PHE A 91 8.83 -11.05 -1.27
CA PHE A 91 7.50 -11.22 -0.67
C PHE A 91 6.45 -11.57 -1.73
N GLN A 92 6.42 -10.89 -2.88
CA GLN A 92 5.56 -11.25 -4.02
C GLN A 92 5.72 -12.72 -4.42
N ASN A 93 6.97 -13.20 -4.53
CA ASN A 93 7.24 -14.59 -4.88
C ASN A 93 6.72 -15.58 -3.85
N GLU A 94 6.67 -15.20 -2.57
CA GLU A 94 5.99 -16.00 -1.55
C GLU A 94 4.48 -15.96 -1.74
N VAL A 95 3.88 -14.77 -1.85
CA VAL A 95 2.43 -14.57 -2.07
C VAL A 95 1.93 -15.39 -3.27
N PHE A 96 2.66 -15.39 -4.39
CA PHE A 96 2.29 -16.12 -5.60
C PHE A 96 2.19 -17.63 -5.42
N LYS A 97 2.86 -18.22 -4.40
CA LYS A 97 2.72 -19.65 -4.07
C LYS A 97 1.38 -19.97 -3.40
N HIS A 98 0.75 -18.95 -2.82
CA HIS A 98 -0.49 -19.06 -2.03
C HIS A 98 -1.70 -18.41 -2.72
N LEU A 99 -1.53 -17.85 -3.93
CA LEU A 99 -2.68 -17.42 -4.74
C LEU A 99 -3.47 -18.62 -5.25
N LEU A 100 -4.79 -18.44 -5.35
CA LEU A 100 -5.63 -19.41 -6.04
C LEU A 100 -5.18 -19.54 -7.50
N PRO A 101 -5.21 -20.75 -8.11
CA PRO A 101 -4.79 -20.97 -9.49
C PRO A 101 -5.86 -20.49 -10.48
N VAL A 102 -6.26 -19.23 -10.36
CA VAL A 102 -7.27 -18.55 -11.18
C VAL A 102 -6.55 -17.54 -12.07
N LYS A 103 -6.87 -17.57 -13.36
CA LYS A 103 -6.36 -16.60 -14.30
C LYS A 103 -7.20 -15.33 -14.30
N ASN A 104 -6.54 -14.19 -14.49
CA ASN A 104 -7.21 -12.92 -14.70
C ASN A 104 -8.11 -12.98 -15.94
N ARG A 105 -9.27 -12.33 -15.85
CA ARG A 105 -10.22 -12.13 -16.95
C ARG A 105 -10.12 -10.68 -17.40
N GLU A 106 -9.24 -10.41 -18.36
CA GLU A 106 -8.97 -9.05 -18.84
C GLU A 106 -10.23 -8.33 -19.35
N ASP A 107 -11.18 -9.08 -19.92
CA ASP A 107 -12.46 -8.56 -20.40
C ASP A 107 -13.43 -8.12 -19.29
N VAL A 108 -13.16 -8.52 -18.04
CA VAL A 108 -13.96 -8.19 -16.86
C VAL A 108 -13.22 -7.24 -15.93
N PHE A 109 -11.96 -7.54 -15.62
CA PHE A 109 -11.21 -6.85 -14.59
C PHE A 109 -10.24 -5.82 -15.12
N GLY A 110 -9.80 -5.90 -16.38
CA GLY A 110 -8.71 -5.09 -16.93
C GLY A 110 -7.39 -5.87 -17.06
N ARG A 111 -6.42 -5.25 -17.72
CA ARG A 111 -5.07 -5.83 -17.94
C ARG A 111 -4.23 -5.66 -16.68
N GLN A 112 -3.21 -6.50 -16.52
CA GLN A 112 -2.24 -6.40 -15.43
C GLN A 112 -0.86 -6.30 -16.05
N ILE A 113 -0.30 -5.09 -16.11
CA ILE A 113 0.82 -4.76 -16.99
C ILE A 113 2.07 -4.45 -16.18
N TYR A 114 3.15 -5.16 -16.50
CA TYR A 114 4.49 -4.83 -16.03
C TYR A 114 5.10 -3.76 -16.93
N MET A 115 5.61 -2.68 -16.34
CA MET A 115 6.18 -1.54 -17.05
C MET A 115 7.65 -1.33 -16.64
N ASN A 116 8.46 -0.77 -17.55
CA ASN A 116 9.75 -0.19 -17.20
C ASN A 116 9.63 1.32 -16.85
N SER A 117 10.76 1.96 -16.53
CA SER A 117 10.84 3.39 -16.17
C SER A 117 10.49 4.35 -17.32
N LEU A 118 10.39 3.85 -18.55
CA LEU A 118 10.03 4.60 -19.76
C LEU A 118 8.57 4.40 -20.17
N ASP A 119 7.75 3.76 -19.31
CA ASP A 119 6.38 3.34 -19.58
C ASP A 119 6.24 2.38 -20.77
N GLU A 120 7.30 1.61 -21.06
CA GLU A 120 7.22 0.54 -22.04
C GLU A 120 6.73 -0.74 -21.35
N GLU A 121 5.73 -1.37 -21.95
CA GLU A 121 5.23 -2.69 -21.51
C GLU A 121 6.34 -3.74 -21.63
N THR A 122 6.68 -4.35 -20.51
CA THR A 122 7.69 -5.43 -20.41
C THR A 122 7.05 -6.81 -20.31
N GLY A 123 5.76 -6.87 -20.01
CA GLY A 123 4.97 -8.10 -19.98
C GLY A 123 3.61 -7.90 -19.29
N THR A 124 2.87 -8.99 -19.16
CA THR A 124 1.59 -9.04 -18.44
C THR A 124 1.58 -10.14 -17.38
N GLU A 125 0.77 -9.95 -16.34
CA GLU A 125 0.51 -10.96 -15.31
C GLU A 125 -0.78 -11.72 -15.61
N ASP A 126 -0.73 -13.05 -15.60
CA ASP A 126 -1.89 -13.89 -15.91
C ASP A 126 -2.64 -14.40 -14.67
N ARG A 127 -2.01 -14.38 -13.48
CA ARG A 127 -2.67 -14.68 -12.20
C ARG A 127 -3.68 -13.59 -11.86
N PHE A 128 -4.81 -13.95 -11.27
CA PHE A 128 -5.77 -12.94 -10.80
C PHE A 128 -5.25 -12.24 -9.53
N LEU A 129 -4.71 -11.03 -9.67
CA LEU A 129 -4.03 -10.32 -8.58
C LEU A 129 -5.00 -9.71 -7.55
N ALA A 130 -6.23 -9.37 -7.93
CA ALA A 130 -7.23 -8.80 -7.00
C ALA A 130 -7.92 -9.87 -6.12
N GLY A 131 -7.53 -11.14 -6.22
CA GLY A 131 -8.08 -12.21 -5.38
C GLY A 131 -7.43 -12.30 -4.00
N ALA A 132 -8.09 -12.98 -3.06
CA ALA A 132 -7.48 -13.33 -1.78
C ALA A 132 -6.31 -14.31 -1.97
N CYS A 133 -5.24 -14.12 -1.19
CA CYS A 133 -4.19 -15.11 -1.01
C CYS A 133 -4.55 -16.06 0.14
N MET A 134 -4.01 -17.27 0.13
CA MET A 134 -4.26 -18.28 1.17
C MET A 134 -3.36 -18.11 2.41
N ILE A 135 -2.90 -16.88 2.68
CA ILE A 135 -2.03 -16.55 3.80
C ILE A 135 -2.85 -15.84 4.89
N PRO A 136 -2.93 -16.37 6.13
CA PRO A 136 -3.57 -15.70 7.24
C PRO A 136 -2.88 -14.38 7.58
N ALA A 137 -3.65 -13.40 8.06
CA ALA A 137 -3.13 -12.08 8.40
C ALA A 137 -1.99 -12.12 9.44
N THR A 138 -2.04 -13.04 10.42
CA THR A 138 -0.96 -13.24 11.40
C THR A 138 0.38 -13.52 10.72
N ASP A 139 0.36 -14.35 9.67
CA ASP A 139 1.55 -14.82 8.99
C ASP A 139 2.08 -13.73 8.07
N VAL A 140 1.18 -13.00 7.39
CA VAL A 140 1.53 -11.80 6.61
C VAL A 140 2.28 -10.79 7.47
N ILE A 141 1.70 -10.44 8.62
CA ILE A 141 2.28 -9.46 9.53
C ILE A 141 3.65 -9.91 10.01
N ALA A 142 3.79 -11.18 10.39
CA ALA A 142 5.06 -11.75 10.84
C ALA A 142 6.11 -11.77 9.73
N MET A 143 5.74 -12.13 8.49
CA MET A 143 6.65 -12.15 7.35
C MET A 143 7.13 -10.75 6.99
N VAL A 144 6.23 -9.79 6.82
CA VAL A 144 6.59 -8.41 6.43
C VAL A 144 7.53 -7.79 7.47
N ARG A 145 7.20 -7.91 8.77
CA ARG A 145 8.08 -7.42 9.86
C ARG A 145 9.41 -8.17 9.91
N GLY A 146 9.40 -9.50 9.70
CA GLY A 146 10.61 -10.32 9.64
C GLY A 146 11.54 -9.97 8.48
N MET A 147 10.99 -9.38 7.41
CA MET A 147 11.72 -8.86 6.25
C MET A 147 12.17 -7.40 6.44
N GLY A 148 12.02 -6.83 7.64
CA GLY A 148 12.35 -5.43 7.94
C GLY A 148 11.35 -4.41 7.39
N GLY A 149 10.18 -4.88 6.95
CA GLY A 149 9.10 -4.04 6.45
C GLY A 149 8.19 -3.49 7.56
N ALA A 150 7.17 -2.75 7.13
CA ALA A 150 6.09 -2.26 7.97
C ALA A 150 4.76 -2.68 7.36
N VAL A 151 3.76 -2.90 8.23
CA VAL A 151 2.44 -3.36 7.82
C VAL A 151 1.37 -2.62 8.60
N LEU A 152 0.30 -2.23 7.91
CA LEU A 152 -0.87 -1.62 8.52
C LEU A 152 -2.15 -2.03 7.77
N PRO A 153 -3.31 -2.08 8.43
CA PRO A 153 -4.56 -2.41 7.77
C PRO A 153 -5.00 -1.28 6.84
N ALA A 154 -5.40 -1.66 5.63
CA ALA A 154 -5.92 -0.73 4.63
C ALA A 154 -7.36 -0.34 4.96
N HIS A 155 -7.73 0.89 4.59
CA HIS A 155 -9.07 1.48 4.52
C HIS A 155 -10.04 0.92 5.55
N VAL A 156 -9.66 1.04 6.83
CA VAL A 156 -10.36 0.40 7.95
C VAL A 156 -11.82 0.85 8.09
N ASP A 157 -12.19 1.97 7.48
CA ASP A 157 -13.53 2.53 7.47
C ASP A 157 -14.45 1.98 6.36
N ARG A 158 -13.93 1.22 5.39
CA ARG A 158 -14.75 0.67 4.29
C ARG A 158 -15.59 -0.53 4.73
N GLU A 159 -16.70 -0.76 4.02
CA GLU A 159 -17.56 -1.93 4.23
C GLU A 159 -16.98 -3.21 3.62
N SER A 160 -16.12 -3.09 2.61
CA SER A 160 -15.47 -4.22 1.93
C SER A 160 -13.98 -4.22 2.19
N PHE A 161 -13.39 -5.41 2.31
CA PHE A 161 -11.94 -5.63 2.45
C PHE A 161 -11.28 -4.89 3.62
N SER A 162 -12.05 -4.51 4.64
CA SER A 162 -11.54 -3.80 5.82
C SER A 162 -11.51 -4.71 7.05
N MET A 163 -10.42 -4.62 7.81
CA MET A 163 -10.24 -5.42 9.03
C MET A 163 -11.35 -5.15 10.06
N LEU A 164 -11.80 -3.89 10.21
CA LEU A 164 -12.86 -3.54 11.15
C LEU A 164 -14.21 -4.12 10.76
N ASN A 165 -14.52 -4.22 9.46
CA ASN A 165 -15.77 -4.84 9.04
C ASN A 165 -15.71 -6.36 9.19
N THR A 166 -14.57 -6.98 8.82
CA THR A 166 -14.40 -8.44 8.89
C THR A 166 -14.37 -8.96 10.33
N PHE A 167 -13.62 -8.31 11.23
CA PHE A 167 -13.47 -8.77 12.62
C PHE A 167 -14.30 -8.00 13.65
N GLY A 168 -14.88 -6.86 13.28
CA GLY A 168 -15.56 -5.96 14.20
C GLY A 168 -14.62 -5.12 15.07
N ALA A 169 -13.32 -5.41 15.08
CA ALA A 169 -12.28 -4.75 15.86
C ALA A 169 -10.90 -4.89 15.19
N ILE A 170 -9.91 -4.12 15.66
CA ILE A 170 -8.50 -4.34 15.34
C ILE A 170 -7.90 -5.25 16.43
N PRO A 171 -7.47 -6.49 16.11
CA PRO A 171 -6.87 -7.39 17.09
C PRO A 171 -5.60 -6.79 17.72
N GLU A 172 -5.53 -6.78 19.06
CA GLU A 172 -4.43 -6.14 19.79
C GLU A 172 -3.10 -6.88 19.58
N GLU A 173 -3.16 -8.20 19.36
CA GLU A 173 -2.02 -9.06 19.07
C GLU A 173 -1.31 -8.71 17.76
N TYR A 174 -1.96 -7.97 16.86
CA TYR A 174 -1.33 -7.49 15.62
C TYR A 174 -0.43 -6.28 15.86
N ASP A 175 -0.56 -5.62 17.01
CA ASP A 175 0.34 -4.56 17.48
C ASP A 175 0.57 -3.44 16.44
N PHE A 176 -0.52 -2.95 15.83
CA PHE A 176 -0.45 -1.83 14.90
C PHE A 176 -0.32 -0.50 15.63
N ALA A 177 0.54 0.38 15.12
CA ALA A 177 0.61 1.77 15.59
C ALA A 177 -0.26 2.72 14.75
N PHE A 178 -0.43 2.37 13.47
CA PHE A 178 -1.16 3.13 12.47
C PHE A 178 -2.27 2.29 11.84
N LEU A 179 -3.37 2.94 11.49
CA LEU A 179 -4.42 2.42 10.62
C LEU A 179 -4.54 3.34 9.41
N GLU A 180 -4.79 2.79 8.22
CA GLU A 180 -5.15 3.60 7.06
C GLU A 180 -6.67 3.78 7.00
N CYS A 181 -7.08 5.02 6.71
CA CYS A 181 -8.46 5.36 6.38
C CYS A 181 -8.55 5.84 4.94
N SER A 182 -9.69 5.55 4.32
CA SER A 182 -10.01 5.98 2.97
C SER A 182 -10.01 7.51 2.86
N LYS A 183 -9.73 8.02 1.65
CA LYS A 183 -9.74 9.46 1.31
C LYS A 183 -10.98 10.22 1.83
N ASN A 184 -12.14 9.57 1.81
CA ASN A 184 -13.43 10.16 2.17
C ASN A 184 -13.86 9.87 3.62
N CYS A 185 -13.01 9.22 4.41
CA CYS A 185 -13.31 8.88 5.80
C CYS A 185 -13.57 10.15 6.64
N ASN A 186 -14.70 10.19 7.34
CA ASN A 186 -14.91 11.15 8.42
C ASN A 186 -14.34 10.55 9.72
N LEU A 187 -13.07 10.85 9.99
CA LEU A 187 -12.35 10.31 11.15
C LEU A 187 -13.03 10.67 12.48
N GLU A 188 -13.61 11.86 12.60
CA GLU A 188 -14.31 12.25 13.83
C GLU A 188 -15.53 11.35 14.07
N SER A 189 -16.33 11.12 13.04
CA SER A 189 -17.50 10.24 13.13
C SER A 189 -17.10 8.79 13.41
N LEU A 190 -16.03 8.29 12.75
CA LEU A 190 -15.50 6.95 13.02
C LEU A 190 -15.10 6.81 14.49
N LEU A 191 -14.32 7.75 15.02
CA LEU A 191 -13.88 7.73 16.42
C LEU A 191 -15.04 7.93 17.40
N GLN A 192 -16.07 8.72 17.06
CA GLN A 192 -17.28 8.82 17.89
C GLN A 192 -18.03 7.49 17.99
N SER A 193 -18.06 6.70 16.90
CA SER A 193 -18.70 5.40 16.88
C SER A 193 -17.86 4.28 17.51
N ARG A 194 -16.53 4.44 17.53
CA ARG A 194 -15.55 3.43 17.96
C ARG A 194 -14.43 4.07 18.78
N GLU A 195 -14.68 4.24 20.08
CA GLU A 195 -13.75 4.93 20.97
C GLU A 195 -12.41 4.22 21.14
N GLU A 196 -12.43 2.88 21.04
CA GLU A 196 -11.26 2.01 21.15
C GLU A 196 -10.18 2.30 20.11
N LEU A 197 -10.54 2.97 19.00
CA LEU A 197 -9.61 3.30 17.93
C LEU A 197 -8.75 4.54 18.22
N ARG A 198 -9.08 5.32 19.26
CA ARG A 198 -8.28 6.51 19.66
C ARG A 198 -6.86 6.19 20.11
N ARG A 199 -6.56 4.93 20.39
CA ARG A 199 -5.21 4.46 20.71
C ARG A 199 -4.27 4.45 19.50
N TYR A 200 -4.82 4.42 18.28
CA TYR A 200 -4.05 4.34 17.05
C TYR A 200 -3.81 5.72 16.44
N ARG A 201 -2.76 5.82 15.64
CA ARG A 201 -2.55 6.94 14.71
C ARG A 201 -3.21 6.59 13.38
N PHE A 202 -3.55 7.62 12.60
CA PHE A 202 -4.25 7.43 11.34
C PHE A 202 -3.46 8.02 10.19
N ILE A 203 -3.40 7.25 9.10
CA ILE A 203 -2.90 7.69 7.80
C ILE A 203 -4.10 7.74 6.87
N ARG A 204 -4.16 8.78 6.04
CA ARG A 204 -5.14 8.87 4.96
C ARG A 204 -4.40 8.71 3.63
N SER A 205 -4.88 7.81 2.78
CA SER A 205 -4.31 7.58 1.45
C SER A 205 -5.41 7.62 0.40
N SER A 206 -5.02 7.76 -0.88
CA SER A 206 -5.99 7.85 -1.99
C SER A 206 -6.65 6.51 -2.31
N ASP A 207 -5.90 5.41 -2.22
CA ASP A 207 -6.24 4.15 -2.89
C ASP A 207 -6.47 4.40 -4.39
N ALA A 208 -5.51 5.15 -5.00
CA ALA A 208 -5.66 5.67 -6.34
C ALA A 208 -5.57 4.58 -7.40
N HIS A 209 -6.62 4.53 -8.23
CA HIS A 209 -6.72 3.71 -9.44
C HIS A 209 -6.69 4.55 -10.73
N TYR A 210 -6.74 5.88 -10.58
CA TYR A 210 -6.62 6.86 -11.65
C TYR A 210 -5.70 8.00 -11.20
N LEU A 211 -5.00 8.65 -12.14
CA LEU A 211 -4.00 9.67 -11.81
C LEU A 211 -4.59 10.86 -11.04
N TRP A 212 -5.85 11.22 -11.32
CA TRP A 212 -6.53 12.32 -10.63
C TRP A 212 -6.93 11.97 -9.19
N ASP A 213 -6.98 10.68 -8.82
CA ASP A 213 -7.34 10.25 -7.47
C ASP A 213 -6.19 10.41 -6.47
N ILE A 214 -4.94 10.37 -6.95
CA ILE A 214 -3.72 10.61 -6.16
C ILE A 214 -3.92 11.87 -5.32
N LEU A 215 -3.58 11.78 -4.04
CA LEU A 215 -3.82 12.86 -3.08
C LEU A 215 -3.01 14.10 -3.43
N GLU A 216 -3.62 15.26 -3.15
CA GLU A 216 -2.87 16.50 -2.96
C GLU A 216 -2.19 16.47 -1.57
N ARG A 217 -1.55 17.57 -1.16
CA ARG A 217 -0.90 17.73 0.16
C ARG A 217 -1.90 17.81 1.33
N GLU A 218 -2.69 16.76 1.53
CA GLU A 218 -3.76 16.70 2.54
C GLU A 218 -3.57 15.63 3.61
N SER A 219 -2.58 14.74 3.44
CA SER A 219 -2.18 13.72 4.40
C SER A 219 -0.71 13.91 4.74
N TRP A 220 -0.35 13.71 6.01
CA TRP A 220 0.95 14.12 6.52
C TRP A 220 1.53 13.08 7.45
N LEU A 221 2.84 12.86 7.33
CA LEU A 221 3.63 12.05 8.25
C LEU A 221 4.82 12.85 8.76
N GLU A 222 5.07 12.78 10.06
CA GLU A 222 6.25 13.39 10.68
C GLU A 222 7.37 12.36 10.74
N LEU A 223 8.52 12.70 10.17
CA LEU A 223 9.71 11.85 10.12
C LEU A 223 10.92 12.61 10.67
N GLU A 224 11.94 11.91 11.15
CA GLU A 224 13.22 12.54 11.51
C GLU A 224 14.01 12.92 10.25
N GLU A 225 13.97 12.05 9.25
CA GLU A 225 14.54 12.24 7.92
C GLU A 225 13.66 11.59 6.84
N LYS A 226 13.78 12.09 5.61
CA LYS A 226 13.04 11.54 4.45
C LYS A 226 13.81 10.35 3.87
N SER A 227 13.71 9.20 4.52
CA SER A 227 14.30 7.93 4.08
C SER A 227 13.33 6.77 4.27
N VAL A 228 13.47 5.70 3.46
CA VAL A 228 12.63 4.49 3.60
C VAL A 228 12.82 3.87 4.99
N ALA A 229 14.05 3.82 5.51
CA ALA A 229 14.33 3.30 6.83
C ALA A 229 13.57 4.07 7.93
N CYS A 230 13.68 5.41 7.96
CA CYS A 230 12.97 6.23 8.93
C CYS A 230 11.45 6.12 8.78
N PHE A 231 10.94 5.98 7.55
CA PHE A 231 9.53 5.74 7.28
C PHE A 231 9.04 4.41 7.89
N LEU A 232 9.72 3.30 7.62
CA LEU A 232 9.36 1.98 8.14
C LEU A 232 9.47 1.94 9.67
N ASP A 233 10.55 2.48 10.23
CA ASP A 233 10.73 2.61 11.68
C ASP A 233 9.60 3.43 12.31
N THR A 234 9.19 4.53 11.66
CA THR A 234 8.07 5.35 12.13
C THR A 234 6.78 4.55 12.15
N LEU A 235 6.46 3.79 11.11
CA LEU A 235 5.25 2.96 11.10
C LEU A 235 5.28 1.85 12.15
N ASN A 236 6.46 1.29 12.43
CA ASN A 236 6.68 0.29 13.48
C ASN A 236 6.83 0.89 14.89
N SER A 237 7.06 2.21 15.03
CA SER A 237 7.38 2.90 16.29
C SER A 237 6.24 3.00 17.33
N GLY A 238 5.14 2.24 17.16
CA GLY A 238 4.22 1.92 18.27
C GLY A 238 4.92 1.20 19.44
N HIS A 239 6.20 0.84 19.28
CA HIS A 239 7.00 0.07 20.23
C HIS A 239 7.80 0.88 21.28
N PHE A 240 7.77 2.23 21.30
CA PHE A 240 8.69 3.01 22.17
C PHE A 240 8.07 4.03 23.13
N ASN A 241 6.79 3.89 23.51
CA ASN A 241 6.21 4.64 24.63
C ASN A 241 5.31 3.76 25.52
N LYS A 242 5.86 2.65 26.02
CA LYS A 242 5.40 2.01 27.27
C LYS A 242 6.47 2.16 28.34
#